data_AF-X1AZN0-F1
#
_entry.id   AF-X1AZN0-F1
#
_cell.length_a   1.000
_cell.length_b   1.000
_cell.length_c   1.000
_cell.angle_alpha   90.00
_cell.angle_beta   90.00
_cell.angle_gamma   90.00
#
_symmetry.space_group_name_H-M   'P 1'
#
loop_
_entity.id
_entity.type
_entity.pdbx_description
1 polymer ?
#
loop_
_entity_poly.entity_id
_entity_poly.type
_entity_poly.pdbx_seq_one_letter_code
_entity_poly.pdbx_strand_id
1 'polypeptide(L)'
;PKSITVNSEIEGLFEEGCTSFKFVWQVLEGLPKEIEPLDWGFAYRGFRNIAKLGGQAIATLHCEQPDIIALLQRELMEQNRTDLAAWTDARPAICETIDVFTAGLICLELGCPLYIVHISAWQTMEVIKFLRQMKVKIYAETCPHYLI
;
A
#
# COMPACT_ATOMS: atom_id res chain seq x y z
N PRO A 1 -26.66 9.62 5.96
CA PRO A 1 -25.83 10.19 4.85
C PRO A 1 -25.08 9.07 4.14
N LYS A 2 -25.27 8.90 2.82
CA LYS A 2 -24.43 7.95 2.05
C LYS A 2 -23.01 8.46 2.16
N SER A 3 -22.13 7.71 2.82
CA SER A 3 -20.70 7.99 2.76
C SER A 3 -20.30 7.93 1.28
N ILE A 4 -19.89 9.06 0.72
CA ILE A 4 -19.18 9.07 -0.56
C ILE A 4 -17.89 8.32 -0.27
N THR A 5 -17.84 7.03 -0.61
CA THR A 5 -16.61 6.25 -0.53
C THR A 5 -15.83 6.62 -1.76
N VAL A 6 -14.65 7.23 -1.63
CA VAL A 6 -13.78 7.62 -2.77
C VAL A 6 -13.64 6.48 -3.82
N ASN A 7 -13.68 5.22 -3.37
CA ASN A 7 -13.68 4.05 -4.25
C ASN A 7 -14.84 3.98 -5.27
N SER A 8 -15.99 4.62 -5.05
CA SER A 8 -17.09 4.63 -6.02
C SER A 8 -16.85 5.55 -7.20
N GLU A 9 -15.89 6.47 -7.11
CA GLU A 9 -15.57 7.44 -8.16
C GLU A 9 -14.54 6.89 -9.18
N ILE A 10 -13.94 5.73 -8.90
CA ILE A 10 -12.88 5.11 -9.73
C ILE A 10 -13.29 4.97 -11.20
N GLU A 11 -14.53 4.55 -11.48
CA GLU A 11 -15.01 4.38 -12.84
C GLU A 11 -15.15 5.71 -13.57
N GLY A 12 -15.75 6.73 -12.93
CA GLY A 12 -15.87 8.07 -13.52
C GLY A 12 -14.50 8.72 -13.75
N LEU A 13 -13.56 8.59 -12.80
CA LEU A 13 -12.19 9.08 -12.99
C LEU A 13 -11.46 8.35 -14.12
N PHE A 14 -11.73 7.06 -14.31
CA PHE A 14 -11.19 6.31 -15.45
C PHE A 14 -11.75 6.82 -16.79
N GLU A 15 -13.05 7.12 -16.85
CA GLU A 15 -13.67 7.76 -18.03
C GLU A 15 -13.08 9.15 -18.32
N GLU A 16 -12.63 9.87 -17.29
CA GLU A 16 -11.90 11.14 -17.41
C GLU A 16 -10.40 10.97 -17.78
N GLY A 17 -9.92 9.72 -17.90
CA GLY A 17 -8.57 9.40 -18.35
C GLY A 17 -7.57 9.04 -17.25
N CYS A 18 -8.00 8.92 -15.99
CA CYS A 18 -7.12 8.43 -14.92
C CYS A 18 -6.92 6.91 -15.01
N THR A 19 -5.69 6.46 -15.26
CA THR A 19 -5.37 5.03 -15.42
C THR A 19 -4.64 4.41 -14.22
N SER A 20 -4.35 5.18 -13.17
CA SER A 20 -3.67 4.69 -11.97
C SER A 20 -4.26 5.31 -10.72
N PHE A 21 -4.47 4.48 -9.69
CA PHE A 21 -5.10 4.89 -8.44
C PHE A 21 -4.18 4.58 -7.27
N LYS A 22 -3.87 5.58 -6.43
CA LYS A 22 -2.90 5.46 -5.34
C LYS A 22 -3.57 5.23 -4.00
N PHE A 23 -3.10 4.18 -3.33
CA PHE A 23 -3.47 3.79 -1.98
C PHE A 23 -2.26 4.00 -1.07
N VAL A 24 -2.53 4.43 0.16
CA VAL A 24 -1.52 4.67 1.19
C VAL A 24 -2.13 4.36 2.54
N TRP A 25 -1.35 3.75 3.40
CA TRP A 25 -1.67 3.66 4.81
C TRP A 25 -1.31 4.99 5.45
N GLN A 26 -2.26 5.62 6.11
CA GLN A 26 -1.90 6.66 7.04
C GLN A 26 -1.90 6.05 8.44
N VAL A 27 -0.83 6.31 9.20
CA VAL A 27 -0.85 6.18 10.66
C VAL A 27 -1.69 7.36 11.15
N LEU A 28 -2.99 7.13 11.33
CA LEU A 28 -3.98 8.19 11.48
C LEU A 28 -4.20 8.60 12.92
N GLU A 29 -3.30 9.42 13.44
CA GLU A 29 -3.70 10.43 14.42
C GLU A 29 -4.14 11.71 13.67
N GLY A 30 -5.42 12.07 13.76
CA GLY A 30 -5.89 13.42 13.41
C GLY A 30 -6.65 13.60 12.09
N LEU A 31 -7.00 12.56 11.32
CA LEU A 31 -7.93 12.75 10.21
C LEU A 31 -9.37 13.05 10.69
N PRO A 32 -10.14 13.84 9.92
CA PRO A 32 -11.57 13.99 10.14
C PRO A 32 -12.25 12.62 10.23
N LYS A 33 -13.13 12.44 11.22
CA LYS A 33 -13.87 11.18 11.47
C LYS A 33 -14.79 10.77 10.31
N GLU A 34 -14.99 11.67 9.36
CA GLU A 34 -15.80 11.52 8.17
C GLU A 34 -15.08 10.72 7.06
N ILE A 35 -13.76 10.50 7.18
CA ILE A 35 -12.99 9.71 6.23
C ILE A 35 -13.06 8.24 6.63
N GLU A 36 -13.45 7.39 5.68
CA GLU A 36 -13.46 5.94 5.85
C GLU A 36 -12.06 5.44 6.26
N PRO A 37 -11.94 4.48 7.20
CA PRO A 37 -10.65 3.91 7.56
C PRO A 37 -9.91 3.42 6.31
N LEU A 38 -8.66 3.86 6.16
CA LEU A 38 -7.78 3.44 5.07
C LEU A 38 -7.17 2.07 5.41
N ASP A 39 -8.03 1.07 5.56
CA ASP A 39 -7.67 -0.30 5.92
C ASP A 39 -7.66 -1.24 4.70
N TRP A 40 -7.40 -2.52 4.94
CA TRP A 40 -7.46 -3.54 3.89
C TRP A 40 -8.86 -3.71 3.30
N GLY A 41 -9.93 -3.41 4.03
CA GLY A 41 -11.29 -3.41 3.49
C GLY A 41 -11.48 -2.28 2.46
N PHE A 42 -10.95 -1.09 2.75
CA PHE A 42 -10.90 0.03 1.81
C PHE A 42 -10.08 -0.30 0.57
N ALA A 43 -8.87 -0.81 0.75
CA ALA A 43 -8.00 -1.20 -0.37
C ALA A 43 -8.66 -2.31 -1.22
N TYR A 44 -9.24 -3.34 -0.58
CA TYR A 44 -9.93 -4.42 -1.27
C TYR A 44 -11.09 -3.89 -2.13
N ARG A 45 -11.92 -2.97 -1.61
CA ARG A 45 -13.01 -2.35 -2.40
C ARG A 45 -12.47 -1.57 -3.60
N GLY A 46 -11.41 -0.80 -3.41
CA GLY A 46 -10.74 -0.06 -4.48
C GLY A 46 -10.17 -0.99 -5.56
N PHE A 47 -9.40 -2.01 -5.15
CA PHE A 47 -8.82 -3.00 -6.07
C PHE A 47 -9.89 -3.76 -6.84
N ARG A 48 -11.02 -4.08 -6.20
CA ARG A 48 -12.15 -4.73 -6.86
C ARG A 48 -12.76 -3.83 -7.93
N ASN A 49 -12.88 -2.53 -7.68
CA ASN A 49 -13.40 -1.59 -8.67
C ASN A 49 -12.42 -1.39 -9.83
N ILE A 50 -11.11 -1.32 -9.56
CA ILE A 50 -10.07 -1.26 -10.60
C ILE A 50 -10.06 -2.53 -11.45
N ALA A 51 -10.22 -3.71 -10.85
CA ALA A 51 -10.29 -4.97 -11.57
C ALA A 51 -11.42 -5.02 -12.60
N LYS A 52 -12.59 -4.41 -12.30
CA LYS A 52 -13.72 -4.33 -13.24
C LYS A 52 -13.39 -3.57 -14.53
N LEU A 53 -12.37 -2.71 -14.52
CA LEU A 53 -11.92 -1.94 -15.68
C LEU A 53 -11.11 -2.78 -16.69
N GLY A 54 -11.07 -4.12 -16.51
CA GLY A 54 -10.49 -5.05 -17.49
C GLY A 54 -8.97 -4.96 -17.59
N GLY A 55 -8.30 -4.46 -16.55
CA GLY A 55 -6.84 -4.30 -16.53
C GLY A 55 -6.30 -3.11 -17.31
N GLN A 56 -7.17 -2.16 -17.69
CA GLN A 56 -6.83 -0.87 -18.30
C GLN A 56 -6.40 0.18 -17.26
N ALA A 57 -6.69 -0.08 -15.99
CA ALA A 57 -6.22 0.71 -14.86
C ALA A 57 -5.38 -0.14 -13.91
N ILE A 58 -4.57 0.51 -13.08
CA ILE A 58 -3.66 -0.13 -12.13
C ILE A 58 -3.82 0.44 -10.72
N ALA A 59 -3.81 -0.44 -9.72
CA ALA A 59 -3.68 -0.03 -8.32
C ALA A 59 -2.22 0.22 -8.00
N THR A 60 -1.91 1.35 -7.36
CA THR A 60 -0.59 1.67 -6.84
C THR A 60 -0.66 1.73 -5.32
N LEU A 61 0.32 1.17 -4.61
CA LEU A 61 0.27 1.07 -3.15
C LEU A 61 1.61 1.42 -2.50
N HIS A 62 1.56 2.31 -1.51
CA HIS A 62 2.63 2.48 -0.52
C HIS A 62 2.47 1.39 0.54
N CYS A 63 3.45 0.49 0.65
CA CYS A 63 3.39 -0.66 1.57
C CYS A 63 4.26 -0.40 2.80
N GLU A 64 3.64 -0.23 3.96
CA GLU A 64 4.32 -0.02 5.25
C GLU A 64 3.32 -0.31 6.38
N GLN A 65 3.43 -1.48 7.02
CA GLN A 65 2.43 -1.96 7.96
C GLN A 65 2.29 -1.01 9.18
N PRO A 66 1.15 -0.30 9.31
CA PRO A 66 1.04 0.83 10.24
C PRO A 66 1.00 0.42 11.71
N ASP A 67 0.50 -0.78 12.04
CA ASP A 67 0.40 -1.26 13.42
C ASP A 67 1.78 -1.59 14.00
N ILE A 68 2.65 -2.24 13.22
CA ILE A 68 4.02 -2.54 13.61
C ILE A 68 4.80 -1.22 13.75
N ILE A 69 4.63 -0.29 12.81
CA ILE A 69 5.28 1.02 12.87
C ILE A 69 4.84 1.78 14.11
N ALA A 70 3.54 1.87 14.39
CA ALA A 70 3.01 2.57 15.56
C ALA A 70 3.54 1.98 16.87
N LEU A 71 3.62 0.65 16.97
CA LEU A 71 4.20 -0.04 18.12
C LEU A 71 5.66 0.38 18.33
N LEU A 72 6.50 0.24 17.30
CA LEU A 72 7.94 0.50 17.41
C LEU A 72 8.24 2.00 17.60
N GLN A 73 7.45 2.89 16.98
CA GLN A 73 7.55 4.33 17.22
C GLN A 73 7.31 4.66 18.70
N ARG A 74 6.26 4.09 19.31
CA ARG A 74 5.98 4.30 20.73
C ARG A 74 7.11 3.80 21.62
N GLU A 75 7.62 2.60 21.37
CA GLU A 75 8.74 2.03 22.15
C GLU A 75 10.01 2.88 22.07
N LEU A 76 10.33 3.42 20.89
CA LEU A 76 11.49 4.30 20.71
C LEU A 76 11.27 5.67 21.37
N MET A 77 10.06 6.21 21.33
CA MET A 77 9.71 7.45 22.05
C MET A 77 9.84 7.28 23.57
N GLU A 78 9.42 6.14 24.13
CA GLU A 78 9.62 5.80 25.55
C GLU A 78 11.10 5.74 25.95
N GLN A 79 11.98 5.44 24.98
CA GLN A 79 13.44 5.48 25.14
C GLN A 79 14.04 6.88 24.89
N ASN A 80 13.21 7.91 24.71
CA ASN A 80 13.62 9.27 24.33
C ASN A 80 14.41 9.35 23.01
N ARG A 81 14.24 8.38 22.11
CA ARG A 81 14.86 8.37 20.78
C ARG A 81 13.96 9.14 19.81
N THR A 82 14.37 10.36 19.45
CA THR A 82 13.65 11.26 18.52
C THR A 82 14.48 11.64 17.28
N ASP A 83 15.63 10.96 17.09
CA ASP A 83 16.53 11.16 15.96
C ASP A 83 16.05 10.45 14.67
N LEU A 84 16.70 10.75 13.55
CA LEU A 84 16.39 10.16 12.24
C LEU A 84 16.66 8.65 12.16
N ALA A 85 17.58 8.10 12.98
CA ALA A 85 17.77 6.65 13.00
C ALA A 85 16.56 5.96 13.66
N ALA A 86 15.98 6.56 14.70
CA ALA A 86 14.73 6.06 15.30
C ALA A 86 13.57 5.99 14.29
N TRP A 87 13.50 6.93 13.34
CA TRP A 87 12.53 6.85 12.25
C TRP A 87 12.70 5.58 11.40
N THR A 88 13.94 5.21 11.10
CA THR A 88 14.27 4.01 10.32
C THR A 88 14.06 2.75 11.15
N ASP A 89 14.50 2.75 12.41
CA ASP A 89 14.37 1.63 13.34
C ASP A 89 12.90 1.26 13.60
N ALA A 90 11.98 2.24 13.53
CA ALA A 90 10.55 2.00 13.66
C ALA A 90 9.88 1.38 12.41
N ARG A 91 10.62 1.27 11.30
CA ARG A 91 10.12 0.80 9.99
C ARG A 91 10.99 -0.33 9.45
N PRO A 92 11.15 -1.43 10.20
CA PRO A 92 11.92 -2.57 9.71
C PRO A 92 11.31 -3.12 8.42
N ALA A 93 12.14 -3.73 7.58
CA ALA A 93 11.76 -4.28 6.26
C ALA A 93 10.47 -5.12 6.26
N ILE A 94 10.17 -5.81 7.36
CA ILE A 94 8.96 -6.62 7.53
C ILE A 94 7.67 -5.81 7.34
N CYS A 95 7.66 -4.53 7.71
CA CYS A 95 6.51 -3.63 7.53
C CYS A 95 6.17 -3.47 6.04
N GLU A 96 7.18 -3.32 5.19
CA GLU A 96 6.99 -3.27 3.74
C GLU A 96 6.61 -4.64 3.17
N THR A 97 7.34 -5.69 3.59
CA THR A 97 7.22 -7.04 3.04
C THR A 97 5.84 -7.67 3.27
N ILE A 98 5.26 -7.55 4.49
CA ILE A 98 3.95 -8.14 4.81
C ILE A 98 2.84 -7.48 3.99
N ASP A 99 2.91 -6.16 3.81
CA ASP A 99 1.90 -5.44 3.06
C ASP A 99 1.96 -5.74 1.56
N VAL A 100 3.17 -5.85 0.99
CA VAL A 100 3.33 -6.29 -0.40
C VAL A 100 2.77 -7.69 -0.60
N PHE A 101 3.03 -8.62 0.33
CA PHE A 101 2.47 -9.96 0.28
C PHE A 101 0.94 -9.94 0.32
N THR A 102 0.37 -9.19 1.26
CA THR A 102 -1.07 -9.07 1.45
C THR A 102 -1.76 -8.46 0.24
N ALA A 103 -1.26 -7.34 -0.28
CA ALA A 103 -1.77 -6.72 -1.51
C ALA A 103 -1.67 -7.67 -2.69
N GLY A 104 -0.54 -8.38 -2.83
CA GLY A 104 -0.32 -9.36 -3.88
C GLY A 104 -1.38 -10.47 -3.88
N LEU A 105 -1.70 -11.03 -2.72
CA LEU A 105 -2.74 -12.07 -2.58
C LEU A 105 -4.14 -11.54 -2.89
N ILE A 106 -4.48 -10.34 -2.43
CA ILE A 106 -5.76 -9.70 -2.76
C ILE A 106 -5.86 -9.48 -4.28
N CYS A 107 -4.80 -8.97 -4.91
CA CYS A 107 -4.76 -8.75 -6.35
C CYS A 107 -4.77 -10.06 -7.14
N LEU A 108 -4.22 -11.15 -6.59
CA LEU A 108 -4.36 -12.49 -7.17
C LEU A 108 -5.82 -12.93 -7.23
N GLU A 109 -6.56 -12.74 -6.14
CA GLU A 109 -7.98 -13.08 -6.05
C GLU A 109 -8.83 -12.23 -7.00
N LEU A 110 -8.56 -10.92 -7.06
CA LEU A 110 -9.37 -9.97 -7.81
C LEU A 110 -8.99 -9.85 -9.28
N GLY A 111 -7.81 -10.32 -9.69
CA GLY A 111 -7.26 -10.05 -11.02
C GLY A 111 -6.89 -8.57 -11.24
N CYS A 112 -6.69 -7.80 -10.17
CA CYS A 112 -6.31 -6.39 -10.25
C CYS A 112 -4.80 -6.25 -10.56
N PRO A 113 -4.40 -5.45 -11.56
CA PRO A 113 -2.99 -5.08 -11.73
C PRO A 113 -2.51 -4.26 -10.54
N LEU A 114 -1.29 -4.54 -10.05
CA LEU A 114 -0.72 -3.91 -8.86
C LEU A 114 0.67 -3.35 -9.16
N TYR A 115 0.92 -2.12 -8.72
CA TYR A 115 2.21 -1.44 -8.81
C TYR A 115 2.67 -1.02 -7.43
N ILE A 116 3.72 -1.66 -6.92
CA ILE A 116 4.31 -1.26 -5.64
C ILE A 116 5.37 -0.20 -5.90
N VAL A 117 5.17 0.95 -5.28
CA VAL A 117 6.10 2.08 -5.36
C VAL A 117 7.22 1.94 -4.33
N HIS A 118 8.34 2.63 -4.58
CA HIS A 118 9.44 2.89 -3.64
C HIS A 118 9.83 1.70 -2.72
N ILE A 119 9.98 0.51 -3.30
CA ILE A 119 10.55 -0.65 -2.61
C ILE A 119 11.93 -0.31 -2.08
N SER A 120 12.12 -0.50 -0.79
CA SER A 120 13.34 -0.17 -0.06
C SER A 120 14.06 -1.41 0.47
N ALA A 121 13.37 -2.56 0.58
CA ALA A 121 13.92 -3.77 1.18
C ALA A 121 14.15 -4.92 0.18
N TRP A 122 15.30 -5.59 0.30
CA TRP A 122 15.63 -6.78 -0.50
C TRP A 122 14.65 -7.93 -0.26
N GLN A 123 14.23 -8.17 0.99
CA GLN A 123 13.30 -9.24 1.34
C GLN A 123 11.95 -9.07 0.63
N THR A 124 11.50 -7.82 0.44
CA THR A 124 10.29 -7.53 -0.31
C THR A 124 10.42 -7.92 -1.78
N MET A 125 11.60 -7.77 -2.39
CA MET A 125 11.84 -8.22 -3.76
C MET A 125 11.71 -9.74 -3.92
N GLU A 126 12.11 -10.53 -2.92
CA GLU A 126 11.88 -11.99 -2.92
C GLU A 126 10.38 -12.33 -2.89
N VAL A 127 9.60 -11.60 -2.09
CA VAL A 127 8.13 -11.72 -2.08
C VAL A 127 7.53 -11.36 -3.43
N ILE A 128 7.99 -10.28 -4.07
CA ILE A 128 7.49 -9.88 -5.39
C ILE A 128 7.81 -10.95 -6.45
N LYS A 129 9.01 -11.55 -6.40
CA LYS A 129 9.36 -12.67 -7.29
C LYS A 129 8.42 -13.86 -7.07
N PHE A 130 8.14 -14.21 -5.81
CA PHE A 130 7.19 -15.27 -5.47
C PHE A 130 5.77 -14.99 -5.99
N LEU A 131 5.24 -13.79 -5.76
CA LEU A 131 3.91 -13.40 -6.24
C LEU A 131 3.82 -13.42 -7.78
N ARG A 132 4.88 -13.04 -8.49
CA ARG A 132 4.95 -13.17 -9.96
C ARG A 132 4.87 -14.63 -10.41
N GLN A 133 5.50 -15.56 -9.68
CA GLN A 133 5.37 -17.00 -9.95
C GLN A 133 3.92 -17.49 -9.77
N MET A 134 3.22 -16.94 -8.78
CA MET A 134 1.77 -17.16 -8.57
C MET A 134 0.87 -16.45 -9.59
N LYS A 135 1.43 -15.82 -10.63
CA LYS A 135 0.72 -15.11 -11.71
C LYS A 135 0.03 -13.81 -11.29
N VAL A 136 0.42 -13.22 -10.16
CA VAL A 136 0.01 -11.85 -9.84
C VAL A 136 0.59 -10.89 -10.88
N LYS A 137 -0.25 -10.01 -11.45
CA LYS A 137 0.20 -8.93 -12.34
C LYS A 137 0.77 -7.77 -11.49
N ILE A 138 1.96 -8.00 -10.94
CA ILE A 138 2.64 -7.10 -10.00
C ILE A 138 3.92 -6.48 -10.59
N TYR A 139 3.98 -5.15 -10.48
CA TYR A 139 5.11 -4.31 -10.84
C TYR A 139 5.73 -3.71 -9.57
N ALA A 140 7.00 -3.37 -9.64
CA ALA A 140 7.75 -2.84 -8.51
C ALA A 140 8.65 -1.70 -9.00
N GLU A 141 8.69 -0.63 -8.23
CA GLU A 141 9.55 0.53 -8.42
C GLU A 141 10.41 0.71 -7.19
N THR A 142 11.63 1.22 -7.37
CA THR A 142 12.50 1.67 -6.28
C THR A 142 13.06 3.04 -6.61
N CYS A 143 13.57 3.75 -5.62
CA CYS A 143 14.17 5.07 -5.77
C CYS A 143 15.70 4.99 -5.88
N PRO A 144 16.37 5.93 -6.57
CA PRO A 144 17.82 5.87 -6.77
C PRO A 144 18.66 5.78 -5.49
N HIS A 145 18.20 6.39 -4.40
CA HIS A 145 18.92 6.38 -3.11
C HIS A 145 18.88 5.02 -2.39
N TYR A 146 18.01 4.09 -2.80
CA TYR A 146 18.02 2.70 -2.30
C TYR A 146 18.97 1.78 -3.10
N LEU A 147 19.62 2.30 -4.14
CA LEU A 147 20.50 1.55 -5.04
C LEU A 147 21.98 1.91 -4.90
N ILE A 148 22.32 2.83 -3.98
CA ILE A 148 23.68 3.35 -3.78
C ILE A 148 24.32 2.84 -2.49
#